data_AF-A0A7C6I9Z9-F1
#
_entry.id   AF-A0A7C6I9Z9-F1
#
_cell.length_a   1.000
_cell.length_b   1.000
_cell.length_c   1.000
_cell.angle_alpha   90.00
_cell.angle_beta   90.00
_cell.angle_gamma   90.00
#
_symmetry.space_group_name_H-M   'P 1'
#
loop_
_entity.id
_entity.type
_entity.pdbx_description
1 polymer ?
#
loop_
_entity_poly.entity_id
_entity_poly.type
_entity_poly.pdbx_seq_one_letter_code
_entity_poly.pdbx_strand_id
1 'polypeptide(L)'
;MKHSTTVILLAAVLLITACSPSLIVTASHHADTKVTFSTNMSPLGLSLTRRFLVDTNTTNSERIPLYNREEVRTSLEETGVSIQSLSIPGGDDLVFEGHVANLDQASQGIFSPTESGMTISLSRESVNAIINQLPPETADLLELLMAPVFTGEQLSRSEYLEIISAAYGEKIAKEIAAATCTLCINAPTEIASTHVSTTNTSDIQVTRTKKTATVYIPLPLLLTLDETTDIYITWKAN
;
A
#
# COMPACT_ATOMS: atom_id res chain seq x y z
N MET A 1 -20.43 10.36 22.45
CA MET A 1 -20.69 10.45 21.00
C MET A 1 -19.37 10.18 20.29
N LYS A 2 -18.94 8.91 20.23
CA LYS A 2 -18.76 8.11 19.00
C LYS A 2 -18.09 8.91 17.86
N HIS A 3 -16.80 9.20 18.01
CA HIS A 3 -15.91 9.55 16.90
C HIS A 3 -15.58 8.23 16.18
N SER A 4 -16.18 7.99 15.02
CA SER A 4 -15.62 8.30 13.69
C SER A 4 -14.44 7.37 13.32
N THR A 5 -14.67 6.06 13.43
CA THR A 5 -13.93 5.01 12.73
C THR A 5 -14.45 4.92 11.30
N THR A 6 -13.65 5.31 10.33
CA THR A 6 -13.92 5.12 8.90
C THR A 6 -12.55 4.94 8.23
N VAL A 7 -12.52 4.16 7.14
CA VAL A 7 -11.49 3.99 6.08
C VAL A 7 -10.10 3.38 6.39
N ILE A 8 -10.06 2.06 6.48
CA ILE A 8 -8.85 1.21 6.52
C ILE A 8 -8.42 0.67 5.13
N LEU A 9 -9.06 1.04 4.02
CA LEU A 9 -8.85 0.29 2.78
C LEU A 9 -7.60 0.72 2.02
N LEU A 10 -6.60 -0.16 2.07
CA LEU A 10 -5.68 -0.51 0.98
C LEU A 10 -4.25 0.00 1.07
N ALA A 11 -3.97 1.01 1.88
CA ALA A 11 -2.61 1.53 1.93
C ALA A 11 -2.03 1.65 3.34
N ALA A 12 -2.88 1.37 4.34
CA ALA A 12 -2.46 0.90 5.65
C ALA A 12 -1.64 -0.39 5.54
N VAL A 13 -1.64 -1.04 4.37
CA VAL A 13 -0.96 -2.30 4.13
C VAL A 13 0.14 -2.18 3.06
N LEU A 14 0.15 -1.11 2.26
CA LEU A 14 1.18 -0.89 1.24
C LEU A 14 2.47 -0.28 1.80
N LEU A 15 2.43 0.48 2.90
CA LEU A 15 3.59 1.31 3.28
C LEU A 15 4.39 0.82 4.48
N ILE A 16 3.88 -0.16 5.24
CA ILE A 16 4.30 -0.20 6.64
C ILE A 16 5.43 -1.17 6.90
N THR A 17 5.52 -2.29 6.21
CA THR A 17 6.44 -3.34 6.69
C THR A 17 6.89 -4.31 5.61
N ALA A 18 6.30 -4.26 4.40
CA ALA A 18 6.73 -5.07 3.28
C ALA A 18 7.73 -4.33 2.41
N CYS A 19 8.92 -4.91 2.20
CA CYS A 19 9.87 -4.41 1.21
C CYS A 19 9.31 -4.53 -0.23
N SER A 20 8.23 -5.30 -0.43
CA SER A 20 7.52 -5.40 -1.71
C SER A 20 6.07 -5.82 -1.51
N PRO A 21 5.15 -4.91 -1.17
CA PRO A 21 3.74 -5.25 -1.09
C PRO A 21 3.18 -5.53 -2.49
N SER A 22 2.18 -6.42 -2.55
CA SER A 22 1.47 -6.72 -3.78
C SER A 22 -0.04 -6.64 -3.56
N LEU A 23 -0.70 -5.84 -4.38
CA LEU A 23 -2.15 -5.73 -4.43
C LEU A 23 -2.66 -6.18 -5.80
N ILE A 24 -3.67 -7.05 -5.79
CA ILE A 24 -4.39 -7.48 -6.98
C ILE A 24 -5.83 -6.98 -6.88
N VAL A 25 -6.24 -6.15 -7.83
CA VAL A 25 -7.61 -5.66 -7.98
C VAL A 25 -8.20 -6.31 -9.22
N THR A 26 -9.31 -7.02 -9.06
CA THR A 26 -10.04 -7.64 -10.18
C THR A 26 -11.33 -6.89 -10.40
N ALA A 27 -11.28 -5.94 -11.33
CA ALA A 27 -12.42 -5.14 -11.71
C ALA A 27 -13.47 -6.02 -12.39
N SER A 28 -14.71 -5.91 -11.94
CA SER A 28 -15.84 -6.51 -12.64
C SER A 28 -16.65 -5.43 -13.37
N HIS A 29 -17.51 -5.83 -14.31
CA HIS A 29 -18.45 -4.91 -14.94
C HIS A 29 -19.53 -4.39 -13.97
N HIS A 30 -19.65 -5.01 -12.80
CA HIS A 30 -20.56 -4.62 -11.75
C HIS A 30 -19.77 -3.94 -10.61
N ALA A 31 -20.44 -3.18 -9.76
CA ALA A 31 -19.79 -2.43 -8.67
C ALA A 31 -19.00 -3.31 -7.68
N ASP A 32 -19.24 -4.63 -7.71
CA ASP A 32 -18.50 -5.61 -6.92
C ASP A 32 -17.10 -5.88 -7.50
N THR A 33 -16.07 -5.48 -6.76
CA THR A 33 -14.66 -5.66 -7.14
C THR A 33 -14.00 -6.62 -6.17
N LYS A 34 -13.38 -7.68 -6.71
CA LYS A 34 -12.57 -8.60 -5.89
C LYS A 34 -11.20 -7.98 -5.67
N VAL A 35 -10.77 -7.96 -4.42
CA VAL A 35 -9.47 -7.44 -3.99
C VAL A 35 -8.70 -8.56 -3.29
N THR A 36 -7.46 -8.76 -3.70
CA THR A 36 -6.51 -9.66 -3.04
C THR A 36 -5.27 -8.87 -2.68
N PHE A 37 -4.81 -9.00 -1.46
CA PHE A 37 -3.65 -8.31 -0.97
C PHE A 37 -2.67 -9.30 -0.33
N SER A 38 -1.38 -9.07 -0.52
CA SER A 38 -0.33 -9.84 0.12
C SER A 38 0.89 -8.97 0.44
N THR A 39 1.45 -9.12 1.64
CA THR A 39 2.79 -8.63 1.96
C THR A 39 3.86 -9.69 1.70
N ASN A 40 5.08 -9.22 1.44
CA ASN A 40 6.30 -10.01 1.59
C ASN A 40 7.35 -9.12 2.26
N MET A 41 7.69 -9.45 3.51
CA MET A 41 8.71 -8.69 4.25
C MET A 41 10.10 -9.31 4.08
N SER A 42 11.11 -8.47 3.88
CA SER A 42 12.49 -8.95 3.96
C SER A 42 12.83 -9.32 5.41
N PRO A 43 13.79 -10.23 5.66
CA PRO A 43 14.29 -10.51 7.00
C PRO A 43 14.77 -9.26 7.76
N LEU A 44 15.27 -8.25 7.06
CA LEU A 44 15.69 -6.99 7.68
C LEU A 44 14.51 -6.08 8.01
N GLY A 45 13.55 -5.90 7.11
CA GLY A 45 12.31 -5.17 7.38
C GLY A 45 11.59 -5.74 8.61
N LEU A 46 11.55 -7.07 8.72
CA LEU A 46 11.05 -7.76 9.91
C LEU A 46 11.87 -7.44 11.17
N SER A 47 13.20 -7.46 11.07
CA SER A 47 14.07 -7.19 12.22
C SER A 47 13.94 -5.75 12.73
N LEU A 48 13.75 -4.79 11.83
CA LEU A 48 13.49 -3.40 12.17
C LEU A 48 12.12 -3.22 12.80
N THR A 49 11.07 -3.72 12.14
CA THR A 49 9.69 -3.64 12.63
C THR A 49 9.59 -4.21 14.04
N ARG A 50 10.20 -5.38 14.27
CA ARG A 50 10.24 -6.00 15.60
C ARG A 50 11.05 -5.21 16.61
N ARG A 51 12.18 -4.61 16.20
CA ARG A 51 12.97 -3.75 17.09
C ARG A 51 12.15 -2.55 17.57
N PHE A 52 11.22 -2.06 16.77
CA PHE A 52 10.36 -0.94 17.13
C PHE A 52 9.11 -1.36 17.92
N LEU A 53 8.59 -2.57 17.70
CA LEU A 53 7.45 -3.11 18.45
C LEU A 53 7.80 -3.68 19.83
N VAL A 54 9.07 -3.98 20.11
CA VAL A 54 9.50 -4.45 21.42
C VAL A 54 9.52 -3.27 22.39
N ASP A 55 8.45 -3.15 23.16
CA ASP A 55 8.39 -2.27 24.32
C ASP A 55 9.49 -2.68 25.33
N THR A 56 10.27 -1.71 25.79
CA THR A 56 11.46 -1.90 26.64
C THR A 56 11.15 -2.49 28.03
N ASN A 57 9.89 -2.78 28.34
CA ASN A 57 9.40 -3.25 29.64
C ASN A 57 8.99 -4.73 29.69
N THR A 58 9.09 -5.49 28.60
CA THR A 58 8.73 -6.92 28.57
C THR A 58 9.96 -7.81 28.45
N THR A 59 10.39 -8.37 29.58
CA THR A 59 11.53 -9.31 29.71
C THR A 59 11.21 -10.75 29.30
N ASN A 60 10.05 -11.02 28.71
CA ASN A 60 9.68 -12.33 28.19
C ASN A 60 9.68 -12.33 26.66
N SER A 61 10.60 -13.10 26.08
CA SER A 61 10.83 -13.32 24.66
C SER A 61 9.70 -14.11 23.96
N GLU A 62 8.44 -13.75 24.20
CA GLU A 62 7.33 -14.23 23.37
C GLU A 62 7.23 -13.32 22.15
N ARG A 63 7.24 -13.93 20.95
CA ARG A 63 7.09 -13.19 19.69
C ARG A 63 5.73 -12.48 19.70
N ILE A 64 5.73 -11.16 19.83
CA ILE A 64 4.53 -10.35 19.60
C ILE A 64 4.19 -10.45 18.10
N PRO A 65 3.00 -10.97 17.73
CA PRO A 65 2.59 -11.06 16.33
C PRO A 65 2.43 -9.65 15.75
N LEU A 66 2.92 -9.43 14.52
CA LEU A 66 2.82 -8.13 13.83
C LEU A 66 1.36 -7.76 13.52
N TYR A 67 0.51 -8.76 13.34
CA TYR A 67 -0.88 -8.60 12.98
C TYR A 67 -1.78 -9.35 13.96
N ASN A 68 -2.78 -8.66 14.50
CA ASN A 68 -3.92 -9.30 15.13
C ASN A 68 -4.99 -9.55 14.07
N ARG A 69 -5.31 -10.84 13.84
CA ARG A 69 -6.26 -11.25 12.80
C ARG A 69 -7.64 -10.62 12.97
N GLU A 70 -8.16 -10.55 14.19
CA GLU A 70 -9.50 -10.03 14.43
C GLU A 70 -9.53 -8.52 14.30
N GLU A 71 -8.51 -7.82 14.78
CA GLU A 71 -8.39 -6.36 14.58
C GLU A 71 -8.26 -6.01 13.10
N VAL A 72 -7.43 -6.74 12.34
CA VAL A 72 -7.31 -6.55 10.89
C VAL A 72 -8.63 -6.83 10.18
N ARG A 73 -9.34 -7.91 10.56
CA ARG A 73 -10.65 -8.23 9.99
C ARG A 73 -11.66 -7.11 10.26
N THR A 74 -11.85 -6.74 11.52
CA THR A 74 -12.79 -5.68 11.90
C THR A 74 -12.47 -4.40 11.16
N SER A 75 -11.19 -4.03 11.12
CA SER A 75 -10.76 -2.82 10.45
C SER A 75 -11.09 -2.85 8.96
N LEU A 76 -10.80 -3.94 8.26
CA LEU A 76 -11.14 -4.13 6.83
C LEU A 76 -12.66 -4.14 6.58
N GLU A 77 -13.45 -4.80 7.44
CA GLU A 77 -14.91 -4.86 7.29
C GLU A 77 -15.59 -3.49 7.51
N GLU A 78 -15.08 -2.66 8.43
CA GLU A 78 -15.55 -1.28 8.64
C GLU A 78 -15.38 -0.37 7.42
N THR A 79 -14.53 -0.77 6.47
CA THR A 79 -14.31 -0.03 5.21
C THR A 79 -15.29 -0.39 4.10
N GLY A 80 -16.15 -1.39 4.33
CA GLY A 80 -17.02 -1.96 3.31
C GLY A 80 -16.40 -3.13 2.54
N VAL A 81 -15.31 -3.73 3.01
CA VAL A 81 -14.81 -5.01 2.47
C VAL A 81 -15.56 -6.16 3.09
N SER A 82 -16.15 -6.99 2.26
CA SER A 82 -16.60 -8.31 2.66
C SER A 82 -15.43 -9.28 2.55
N ILE A 83 -14.78 -9.59 3.68
CA ILE A 83 -13.61 -10.49 3.70
C ILE A 83 -14.04 -11.93 3.46
N GLN A 84 -13.42 -12.57 2.47
CA GLN A 84 -13.60 -13.99 2.17
C GLN A 84 -12.50 -14.84 2.81
N SER A 85 -11.25 -14.38 2.74
CA SER A 85 -10.13 -15.06 3.37
C SER A 85 -9.17 -14.05 3.99
N LEU A 86 -8.60 -14.44 5.12
CA LEU A 86 -7.59 -13.67 5.84
C LEU A 86 -6.63 -14.69 6.47
N SER A 87 -5.35 -14.54 6.23
CA SER A 87 -4.31 -15.41 6.77
C SER A 87 -3.07 -14.60 7.10
N ILE A 88 -2.32 -15.11 8.07
CA ILE A 88 -1.04 -14.51 8.48
C ILE A 88 0.04 -15.60 8.33
N PRO A 89 0.52 -15.87 7.10
CA PRO A 89 1.52 -16.91 6.88
C PRO A 89 2.81 -16.59 7.64
N GLY A 90 3.35 -17.59 8.35
CA GLY A 90 4.61 -17.41 9.08
C GLY A 90 4.57 -16.45 10.27
N GLY A 91 3.40 -15.85 10.58
CA GLY A 91 3.20 -14.92 11.69
C GLY A 91 3.52 -13.45 11.37
N ASP A 92 4.16 -13.18 10.23
CA ASP A 92 4.62 -11.85 9.88
C ASP A 92 4.17 -11.36 8.49
N ASP A 93 3.64 -12.23 7.63
CA ASP A 93 3.03 -11.80 6.37
C ASP A 93 1.51 -11.68 6.55
N LEU A 94 0.88 -10.79 5.79
CA LEU A 94 -0.57 -10.64 5.73
C LEU A 94 -1.06 -10.96 4.33
N VAL A 95 -2.01 -11.87 4.22
CA VAL A 95 -2.70 -12.19 2.97
C VAL A 95 -4.20 -12.15 3.19
N PHE A 96 -4.92 -11.35 2.40
CA PHE A 96 -6.38 -11.33 2.44
C PHE A 96 -7.00 -11.32 1.05
N GLU A 97 -8.23 -11.82 0.98
CA GLU A 97 -9.11 -11.77 -0.17
C GLU A 97 -10.48 -11.27 0.29
N GLY A 98 -11.06 -10.34 -0.46
CA GLY A 98 -12.38 -9.80 -0.15
C GLY A 98 -13.04 -9.15 -1.35
N HIS A 99 -14.26 -8.68 -1.10
CA HIS A 99 -15.11 -7.98 -2.07
C HIS A 99 -15.40 -6.57 -1.61
N VAL A 100 -15.38 -5.63 -2.54
CA VAL A 100 -15.66 -4.21 -2.26
C VAL A 100 -16.72 -3.73 -3.24
N ALA A 101 -17.86 -3.29 -2.71
CA ALA A 101 -19.00 -2.84 -3.51
C ALA A 101 -18.82 -1.42 -4.09
N ASN A 102 -17.97 -0.58 -3.49
CA ASN A 102 -17.61 0.72 -4.01
C ASN A 102 -16.12 0.98 -3.75
N LEU A 103 -15.28 0.59 -4.72
CA LEU A 103 -13.83 0.69 -4.58
C LEU A 103 -13.35 2.15 -4.48
N ASP A 104 -13.99 3.07 -5.18
CA ASP A 104 -13.65 4.50 -5.14
C ASP A 104 -13.81 5.07 -3.74
N GLN A 105 -14.98 4.84 -3.13
CA GLN A 105 -15.25 5.27 -1.77
C GLN A 105 -14.35 4.57 -0.76
N ALA A 106 -14.20 3.25 -0.88
CA ALA A 106 -13.42 2.49 0.09
C ALA A 106 -11.94 2.89 0.04
N SER A 107 -11.39 3.14 -1.16
CA SER A 107 -10.01 3.57 -1.37
C SER A 107 -9.78 5.09 -1.32
N GLN A 108 -10.80 5.89 -0.99
CA GLN A 108 -10.72 7.35 -0.92
C GLN A 108 -10.20 7.99 -2.21
N GLY A 109 -10.66 7.50 -3.36
CA GLY A 109 -10.28 8.04 -4.66
C GLY A 109 -8.91 7.59 -5.18
N ILE A 110 -8.22 6.68 -4.47
CA ILE A 110 -6.98 6.10 -5.02
C ILE A 110 -7.31 5.23 -6.22
N PHE A 111 -8.38 4.46 -6.16
CA PHE A 111 -8.83 3.61 -7.26
C PHE A 111 -10.21 4.07 -7.70
N SER A 112 -10.27 4.75 -8.83
CA SER A 112 -11.53 5.22 -9.42
C SER A 112 -11.87 4.36 -10.64
N PRO A 113 -12.65 3.26 -10.45
CA PRO A 113 -13.15 2.46 -11.55
C PRO A 113 -14.18 3.23 -12.37
N THR A 114 -14.18 2.99 -13.68
CA THR A 114 -15.16 3.47 -14.65
C THR A 114 -15.59 2.32 -15.56
N GLU A 115 -16.66 2.49 -16.34
CA GLU A 115 -17.09 1.47 -17.31
C GLU A 115 -15.99 1.14 -18.35
N SER A 116 -15.16 2.13 -18.70
CA SER A 116 -14.13 2.04 -19.73
C SER A 116 -12.70 1.89 -19.21
N GLY A 117 -12.49 1.91 -17.89
CA GLY A 117 -11.14 1.89 -17.33
C GLY A 117 -11.06 1.91 -15.81
N MET A 118 -9.85 2.07 -15.31
CA MET A 118 -9.53 2.36 -13.92
C MET A 118 -8.45 3.42 -13.89
N THR A 119 -8.64 4.43 -13.05
CA THR A 119 -7.61 5.41 -12.70
C THR A 119 -7.05 5.06 -11.32
N ILE A 120 -5.73 5.03 -11.20
CA ILE A 120 -5.03 4.94 -9.93
C ILE A 120 -4.38 6.30 -9.66
N SER A 121 -4.83 7.00 -8.64
CA SER A 121 -4.36 8.34 -8.28
C SER A 121 -3.59 8.30 -6.96
N LEU A 122 -2.30 8.60 -7.03
CA LEU A 122 -1.39 8.58 -5.89
C LEU A 122 -0.93 10.01 -5.61
N SER A 123 -1.30 10.54 -4.46
CA SER A 123 -0.85 11.84 -3.99
C SER A 123 -0.41 11.78 -2.53
N ARG A 124 0.18 12.87 -2.05
CA ARG A 124 0.48 13.02 -0.63
C ARG A 124 -0.78 12.95 0.22
N GLU A 125 -1.87 13.57 -0.24
CA GLU A 125 -3.16 13.56 0.44
C GLU A 125 -3.73 12.15 0.51
N SER A 126 -3.67 11.40 -0.60
CA SER A 126 -4.15 10.03 -0.58
C SER A 126 -3.31 9.20 0.41
N VAL A 127 -1.98 9.25 0.31
CA VAL A 127 -1.05 8.55 1.23
C VAL A 127 -1.24 8.97 2.69
N ASN A 128 -1.48 10.23 2.99
CA ASN A 128 -1.71 10.68 4.37
C ASN A 128 -3.10 10.32 4.89
N ALA A 129 -4.14 10.35 4.05
CA ALA A 129 -5.48 9.90 4.42
C ALA A 129 -5.42 8.46 4.91
N ILE A 130 -4.65 7.63 4.22
CA ILE A 130 -4.42 6.24 4.58
C ILE A 130 -3.77 6.09 5.97
N ILE A 131 -2.74 6.89 6.27
CA ILE A 131 -1.94 6.77 7.50
C ILE A 131 -2.72 7.21 8.73
N ASN A 132 -3.49 8.28 8.59
CA ASN A 132 -4.35 8.79 9.66
C ASN A 132 -5.41 7.77 10.13
N GLN A 133 -5.51 6.64 9.44
CA GLN A 133 -6.50 5.59 9.68
C GLN A 133 -5.84 4.28 10.12
N LEU A 134 -4.54 4.32 10.37
CA LEU A 134 -3.80 3.25 11.00
C LEU A 134 -4.02 3.22 12.51
N PRO A 135 -3.90 2.03 13.14
CA PRO A 135 -3.75 1.95 14.58
C PRO A 135 -2.59 2.86 15.04
N PRO A 136 -2.72 3.57 16.17
CA PRO A 136 -1.70 4.51 16.66
C PRO A 136 -0.30 3.90 16.69
N GLU A 137 -0.19 2.65 17.15
CA GLU A 137 1.08 1.91 17.23
C GLU A 137 1.73 1.70 15.88
N THR A 138 0.92 1.63 14.82
CA THR A 138 1.37 1.42 13.44
C THR A 138 1.69 2.76 12.77
N ALA A 139 0.97 3.83 13.10
CA ALA A 139 1.30 5.19 12.66
C ALA A 139 2.66 5.64 13.22
N ASP A 140 2.92 5.36 14.50
CA ASP A 140 4.21 5.66 15.15
C ASP A 140 5.39 4.98 14.44
N LEU A 141 5.19 3.75 13.93
CA LEU A 141 6.22 3.05 13.14
C LEU A 141 6.52 3.74 11.81
N LEU A 142 5.53 4.35 11.17
CA LEU A 142 5.70 5.10 9.93
C LEU A 142 6.39 6.44 10.15
N GLU A 143 6.12 7.10 11.27
CA GLU A 143 6.83 8.33 11.64
C GLU A 143 8.34 8.10 11.77
N LEU A 144 8.76 6.91 12.19
CA LEU A 144 10.18 6.52 12.21
C LEU A 144 10.82 6.48 10.83
N LEU A 145 10.05 6.28 9.76
CA LEU A 145 10.62 6.38 8.42
C LEU A 145 10.95 7.83 8.04
N MET A 146 10.44 8.82 8.79
CA MET A 146 10.66 10.25 8.49
C MET A 146 10.39 10.57 7.01
N ALA A 147 9.45 9.86 6.40
CA ALA A 147 9.26 9.95 4.96
C ALA A 147 8.72 11.34 4.60
N PRO A 148 9.23 12.00 3.56
CA PRO A 148 8.81 13.34 3.15
C PRO A 148 7.29 13.45 2.95
N VAL A 149 6.67 12.39 2.42
CA VAL A 149 5.21 12.32 2.23
C VAL A 149 4.45 12.44 3.57
N PHE A 150 5.04 12.00 4.68
CA PHE A 150 4.50 12.11 6.04
C PHE A 150 4.89 13.44 6.71
N THR A 151 6.16 13.84 6.60
CA THR A 151 6.69 14.99 7.35
C THR A 151 6.28 16.35 6.77
N GLY A 152 5.78 16.39 5.54
CA GLY A 152 5.53 17.66 4.85
C GLY A 152 6.72 18.16 4.05
N GLU A 153 7.89 17.54 4.20
CA GLU A 153 9.12 18.01 3.57
C GLU A 153 9.14 17.75 2.06
N GLN A 154 9.92 18.56 1.35
CA GLN A 154 10.24 18.39 -0.06
C GLN A 154 11.69 17.93 -0.14
N LEU A 155 11.89 16.62 -0.20
CA LEU A 155 13.20 16.01 -0.35
C LEU A 155 13.20 15.16 -1.61
N SER A 156 14.30 15.21 -2.36
CA SER A 156 14.53 14.25 -3.43
C SER A 156 14.71 12.85 -2.87
N ARG A 157 14.51 11.83 -3.72
CA ARG A 157 14.73 10.42 -3.36
C ARG A 157 16.13 10.16 -2.81
N SER A 158 17.16 10.77 -3.39
CA SER A 158 18.55 10.62 -2.93
C SER A 158 18.76 11.23 -1.54
N GLU A 159 18.26 12.45 -1.31
CA GLU A 159 18.38 13.12 -0.01
C GLU A 159 17.66 12.32 1.09
N TYR A 160 16.46 11.83 0.80
CA TYR A 160 15.72 10.97 1.71
C TYR A 160 16.50 9.67 2.06
N LEU A 161 17.05 8.99 1.04
CA LEU A 161 17.83 7.77 1.27
C LEU A 161 19.13 8.02 2.04
N GLU A 162 19.76 9.19 1.90
CA GLU A 162 20.91 9.59 2.70
C GLU A 162 20.55 9.75 4.18
N ILE A 163 19.40 10.37 4.48
CA ILE A 163 18.87 10.49 5.85
C ILE A 163 18.61 9.11 6.45
N ILE A 164 17.93 8.24 5.71
CA ILE A 164 17.68 6.85 6.13
C ILE A 164 19.00 6.10 6.37
N SER A 165 19.99 6.28 5.48
CA SER A 165 21.29 5.64 5.61
C SER A 165 22.02 6.12 6.87
N ALA A 166 21.92 7.40 7.21
CA ALA A 166 22.54 7.97 8.41
C ALA A 166 21.84 7.51 9.70
N ALA A 167 20.51 7.44 9.70
CA ALA A 167 19.71 7.09 10.88
C ALA A 167 19.64 5.57 11.14
N TYR A 168 19.48 4.77 10.08
CA TYR A 168 19.18 3.34 10.17
C TYR A 168 20.24 2.45 9.51
N GLY A 169 21.25 3.04 8.87
CA GLY A 169 22.35 2.35 8.22
C GLY A 169 22.13 2.08 6.73
N GLU A 170 23.22 2.00 5.99
CA GLU A 170 23.25 1.83 4.52
C GLU A 170 22.45 0.62 4.02
N LYS A 171 22.42 -0.46 4.81
CA LYS A 171 21.71 -1.69 4.43
C LYS A 171 20.20 -1.47 4.32
N ILE A 172 19.63 -0.68 5.23
CA ILE A 172 18.19 -0.36 5.24
C ILE A 172 17.85 0.60 4.11
N ALA A 173 18.69 1.63 3.91
CA ALA A 173 18.55 2.54 2.77
C ALA A 173 18.56 1.79 1.43
N LYS A 174 19.46 0.81 1.26
CA LYS A 174 19.51 -0.04 0.05
C LYS A 174 18.27 -0.91 -0.12
N GLU A 175 17.70 -1.45 0.95
CA GLU A 175 16.46 -2.22 0.85
C GLU A 175 15.28 -1.33 0.46
N ILE A 176 15.15 -0.14 1.06
CA ILE A 176 14.12 0.83 0.66
C ILE A 176 14.34 1.27 -0.80
N ALA A 177 15.59 1.49 -1.21
CA ALA A 177 15.92 1.86 -2.59
C ALA A 177 15.53 0.77 -3.61
N ALA A 178 15.62 -0.50 -3.24
CA ALA A 178 15.25 -1.64 -4.08
C ALA A 178 13.77 -2.04 -3.97
N ALA A 179 13.07 -1.55 -2.95
CA ALA A 179 11.69 -1.91 -2.65
C ALA A 179 10.73 -1.38 -3.72
N THR A 180 9.76 -2.22 -4.10
CA THR A 180 8.77 -1.90 -5.13
C THR A 180 7.38 -2.34 -4.69
N CYS A 181 6.43 -1.43 -4.73
CA CYS A 181 5.01 -1.71 -4.60
C CYS A 181 4.48 -2.23 -5.95
N THR A 182 3.85 -3.40 -5.95
CA THR A 182 3.25 -4.00 -7.15
C THR A 182 1.73 -3.89 -7.08
N LEU A 183 1.12 -3.24 -8.08
CA LEU A 183 -0.33 -3.20 -8.25
C LEU A 183 -0.70 -3.97 -9.51
N CYS A 184 -1.56 -4.95 -9.39
CA CYS A 184 -2.01 -5.81 -10.48
C CYS A 184 -3.51 -5.59 -10.70
N ILE A 185 -3.88 -5.10 -11.87
CA ILE A 185 -5.26 -4.81 -12.22
C ILE A 185 -5.73 -5.80 -13.27
N ASN A 186 -6.63 -6.70 -12.88
CA ASN A 186 -7.33 -7.60 -13.78
C ASN A 186 -8.57 -6.90 -14.34
N ALA A 187 -8.53 -6.65 -15.64
CA ALA A 187 -9.58 -6.03 -16.43
C ALA A 187 -10.74 -6.99 -16.70
N PRO A 188 -11.99 -6.48 -16.77
CA PRO A 188 -13.12 -7.30 -17.17
C PRO A 188 -13.00 -7.72 -18.65
N THR A 189 -12.51 -6.81 -19.51
CA THR A 189 -12.28 -7.02 -20.95
C THR A 189 -10.80 -6.85 -21.31
N GLU A 190 -10.46 -6.88 -22.60
CA GLU A 190 -9.07 -6.69 -23.01
C GLU A 190 -8.60 -5.25 -22.72
N ILE A 191 -7.36 -5.09 -22.25
CA ILE A 191 -6.78 -3.77 -22.00
C ILE A 191 -6.43 -3.10 -23.33
N ALA A 192 -7.01 -1.92 -23.58
CA ALA A 192 -6.77 -1.11 -24.75
C ALA A 192 -5.47 -0.30 -24.62
N SER A 193 -5.29 0.41 -23.50
CA SER A 193 -4.13 1.24 -23.25
C SER A 193 -3.80 1.38 -21.76
N THR A 194 -2.55 1.72 -21.48
CA THR A 194 -2.07 2.08 -20.14
C THR A 194 -1.26 3.37 -20.29
N HIS A 195 -1.48 4.34 -19.42
CA HIS A 195 -0.78 5.62 -19.44
C HIS A 195 -0.47 6.07 -18.02
N VAL A 196 0.72 6.61 -17.80
CA VAL A 196 1.10 7.24 -16.54
C VAL A 196 1.25 8.73 -16.79
N SER A 197 0.51 9.54 -16.03
CA SER A 197 0.60 11.00 -16.06
C SER A 197 1.21 11.48 -14.75
N THR A 198 2.49 11.82 -14.81
CA THR A 198 3.26 12.41 -13.70
C THR A 198 4.51 13.08 -14.27
N THR A 199 5.12 14.01 -13.53
CA THR A 199 6.44 14.56 -13.86
C THR A 199 7.56 13.51 -13.73
N ASN A 200 7.35 12.45 -12.93
CA ASN A 200 8.31 11.38 -12.65
C ASN A 200 8.09 10.09 -13.47
N THR A 201 7.60 10.20 -14.71
CA THR A 201 7.13 9.07 -15.55
C THR A 201 8.15 7.95 -15.76
N SER A 202 9.45 8.22 -15.69
CA SER A 202 10.50 7.23 -15.98
C SER A 202 10.63 6.12 -14.95
N ASP A 203 10.14 6.32 -13.73
CA ASP A 203 10.35 5.39 -12.61
C ASP A 203 9.23 4.37 -12.44
N ILE A 204 8.02 4.68 -12.91
CA ILE A 204 6.88 3.77 -12.83
C ILE A 204 6.84 2.90 -14.08
N GLN A 205 6.97 1.60 -13.89
CA GLN A 205 6.87 0.64 -14.98
C GLN A 205 5.47 0.04 -15.02
N VAL A 206 4.86 0.01 -16.20
CA VAL A 206 3.59 -0.68 -16.43
C VAL A 206 3.80 -1.77 -17.48
N THR A 207 3.60 -3.02 -17.09
CA THR A 207 3.51 -4.14 -18.03
C THR A 207 2.06 -4.52 -18.24
N ARG A 208 1.72 -5.02 -19.43
CA ARG A 208 0.35 -5.47 -19.71
C ARG A 208 0.33 -6.78 -20.47
N THR A 209 -0.64 -7.61 -20.12
CA THR A 209 -1.10 -8.74 -20.93
C THR A 209 -2.46 -8.37 -21.55
N LYS A 210 -3.17 -9.35 -22.14
CA LYS A 210 -4.51 -9.11 -22.67
C LYS A 210 -5.48 -8.56 -21.62
N LYS A 211 -5.47 -9.08 -20.40
CA LYS A 211 -6.46 -8.74 -19.36
C LYS A 211 -5.86 -8.23 -18.05
N THR A 212 -4.54 -8.14 -17.95
CA THR A 212 -3.89 -7.74 -16.69
C THR A 212 -2.90 -6.63 -16.97
N ALA A 213 -2.99 -5.53 -16.21
CA ALA A 213 -1.96 -4.51 -16.12
C ALA A 213 -1.23 -4.67 -14.78
N THR A 214 0.09 -4.74 -14.81
CA THR A 214 0.92 -4.75 -13.60
C THR A 214 1.73 -3.46 -13.55
N VAL A 215 1.51 -2.70 -12.51
CA VAL A 215 2.19 -1.44 -12.20
C VAL A 215 3.22 -1.71 -11.12
N TYR A 216 4.45 -1.27 -11.37
CA TYR A 216 5.58 -1.33 -10.44
C TYR A 216 5.94 0.09 -10.03
N ILE A 217 5.76 0.38 -8.74
CA ILE A 217 6.00 1.71 -8.17
C ILE A 217 7.15 1.60 -7.17
N PRO A 218 8.30 2.24 -7.41
CA PRO A 218 9.39 2.25 -6.44
C PRO A 218 8.94 2.83 -5.11
N LEU A 219 9.28 2.15 -4.00
CA LEU A 219 8.94 2.64 -2.67
C LEU A 219 9.52 4.03 -2.37
N PRO A 220 10.76 4.38 -2.76
CA PRO A 220 11.29 5.72 -2.53
C PRO A 220 10.46 6.80 -3.23
N LEU A 221 9.84 6.49 -4.37
CA LEU A 221 8.94 7.41 -5.07
C LEU A 221 7.67 7.65 -4.24
N LEU A 222 7.04 6.59 -3.72
CA LEU A 222 5.86 6.71 -2.84
C LEU A 222 6.14 7.53 -1.58
N LEU A 223 7.32 7.33 -0.99
CA LEU A 223 7.74 7.99 0.25
C LEU A 223 8.13 9.46 0.04
N THR A 224 8.40 9.88 -1.21
CA THR A 224 8.83 11.24 -1.57
C THR A 224 7.86 11.95 -2.51
N LEU A 225 6.59 11.51 -2.60
CA LEU A 225 5.58 12.13 -3.46
C LEU A 225 5.47 13.64 -3.21
N ASP A 226 5.74 14.40 -4.26
CA ASP A 226 5.67 15.86 -4.36
C ASP A 226 4.45 16.31 -5.18
N GLU A 227 4.10 15.55 -6.22
CA GLU A 227 2.96 15.78 -7.09
C GLU A 227 2.05 14.54 -7.18
N THR A 228 0.83 14.77 -7.69
CA THR A 228 -0.10 13.67 -7.96
C THR A 228 0.41 12.84 -9.13
N THR A 229 0.38 11.52 -8.96
CA THR A 229 0.73 10.55 -9.99
C THR A 229 -0.50 9.73 -10.36
N ASP A 230 -0.97 9.93 -11.59
CA ASP A 230 -2.13 9.23 -12.12
C ASP A 230 -1.70 8.11 -13.06
N ILE A 231 -2.36 6.96 -12.94
CA ILE A 231 -2.14 5.79 -13.78
C ILE A 231 -3.49 5.39 -14.36
N TYR A 232 -3.62 5.55 -15.67
CA TYR A 232 -4.84 5.24 -16.41
C TYR A 232 -4.69 3.88 -17.07
N ILE A 233 -5.68 3.02 -16.86
CA ILE A 233 -5.77 1.72 -17.50
C ILE A 233 -7.13 1.68 -18.18
N THR A 234 -7.17 1.59 -19.51
CA THR A 234 -8.43 1.58 -20.26
C THR A 234 -8.69 0.20 -20.85
N TRP A 235 -9.95 -0.22 -20.82
CA TRP A 235 -10.42 -1.46 -21.40
C TRP A 235 -10.98 -1.21 -22.81
N LYS A 236 -11.00 -2.25 -23.65
CA LYS A 236 -11.76 -2.23 -24.90
C LYS A 236 -13.26 -2.31 -24.59
N ALA A 237 -14.06 -1.59 -25.37
CA ALA A 237 -15.50 -1.76 -25.36
C ALA A 237 -15.86 -3.22 -25.69
N ASN A 238 -16.91 -3.75 -25.04
CA ASN A 238 -17.51 -5.04 -25.37
C ASN A 238 -18.22 -4.99 -26.73
#